data_AF-A0A918MCN6-F1
#
_entry.id   AF-A0A918MCN6-F1
#
_cell.length_a   1.000
_cell.length_b   1.000
_cell.length_c   1.000
_cell.angle_alpha   90.00
_cell.angle_beta   90.00
_cell.angle_gamma   90.00
#
_symmetry.space_group_name_H-M   'P 1'
#
loop_
_entity.id
_entity.type
_entity.pdbx_description
1 polymer ?
#
loop_
_entity_poly.entity_id
_entity_poly.type
_entity_poly.pdbx_seq_one_letter_code
_entity_poly.pdbx_strand_id
1 'polypeptide(L)'
;MGDSGESVSVDAMKQTVNYHQLTAGMAYPTFYRNLFLDLRKAMADAVVHARGAQKGLWPKDVTTTGAKHVDLDSLTGDSVLMPKLFRRLADYLILNDGSSSLAGFRAYLEQRDDRLFIISTGQSTGFGTVVDVSNGNTVKLTTPPEDLVFDEK
;
A
#
# COMPACT_ATOMS: atom_id res chain seq x y z
N MET A 1 -1.58 6.14 30.72
CA MET A 1 -0.99 6.58 29.44
C MET A 1 0.37 5.93 29.37
N GLY A 2 0.60 5.00 28.44
CA GLY A 2 1.91 4.37 28.26
C GLY A 2 2.84 5.30 27.48
N ASP A 3 4.12 5.30 27.84
CA ASP A 3 5.15 6.06 27.13
C ASP A 3 5.35 5.50 25.71
N SER A 4 5.76 6.37 24.79
CA SER A 4 6.14 6.00 23.43
C SER A 4 7.30 4.99 23.45
N GLY A 5 7.07 3.78 22.91
CA GLY A 5 8.08 2.72 22.80
C GLY A 5 7.82 1.48 23.66
N GLU A 6 6.77 1.49 24.49
CA GLU A 6 6.37 0.31 25.25
C GLU A 6 5.65 -0.71 24.35
N SER A 7 6.00 -2.00 24.50
CA SER A 7 5.41 -3.08 23.70
C SER A 7 3.90 -3.20 23.99
N VAL A 8 3.08 -2.90 22.99
CA VAL A 8 1.63 -3.16 23.04
C VAL A 8 1.41 -4.64 22.75
N SER A 9 0.66 -5.35 23.59
CA SER A 9 0.29 -6.74 23.30
C SER A 9 -0.66 -6.83 22.11
N VAL A 10 -0.66 -7.98 21.41
CA VAL A 10 -1.61 -8.25 20.33
C VAL A 10 -3.07 -8.05 20.80
N ASP A 11 -3.40 -8.47 22.03
CA ASP A 11 -4.76 -8.34 22.57
C ASP A 11 -5.15 -6.89 22.81
N ALA A 12 -4.24 -6.07 23.34
CA ALA A 12 -4.47 -4.63 23.49
C ALA A 12 -4.61 -3.95 22.12
N MET A 13 -3.76 -4.29 21.15
CA MET A 13 -3.82 -3.78 19.78
C MET A 13 -5.16 -4.11 19.11
N LYS A 14 -5.70 -5.31 19.34
CA LYS A 14 -7.01 -5.74 18.80
C LYS A 14 -8.20 -4.91 19.28
N GLN A 15 -8.07 -4.21 20.40
CA GLN A 15 -9.10 -3.30 20.91
C GLN A 15 -9.00 -1.89 20.30
N THR A 16 -7.97 -1.61 19.51
CA THR A 16 -7.75 -0.28 18.93
C THR A 16 -8.65 -0.04 17.72
N VAL A 17 -9.02 1.23 17.51
CA VAL A 17 -9.75 1.66 16.31
C VAL A 17 -8.99 1.30 15.03
N ASN A 18 -7.66 1.34 15.05
CA ASN A 18 -6.83 0.96 13.90
C ASN A 18 -7.06 -0.51 13.52
N TYR A 19 -7.01 -1.42 14.49
CA TYR A 19 -7.28 -2.83 14.20
C TYR A 19 -8.72 -3.05 13.73
N HIS A 20 -9.70 -2.40 14.36
CA HIS A 20 -11.09 -2.50 13.93
C HIS A 20 -11.29 -2.01 12.50
N GLN A 21 -10.66 -0.90 12.10
CA GLN A 21 -10.69 -0.42 10.71
C GLN A 21 -10.11 -1.46 9.73
N LEU A 22 -9.00 -2.11 10.06
CA LEU A 22 -8.43 -3.18 9.23
C LEU A 22 -9.41 -4.36 9.10
N THR A 23 -10.01 -4.82 10.21
CA THR A 23 -10.96 -5.96 10.18
C THR A 23 -12.26 -5.67 9.41
N ALA A 24 -12.66 -4.40 9.37
CA ALA A 24 -13.83 -3.95 8.62
C ALA A 24 -13.51 -3.60 7.16
N GLY A 25 -12.24 -3.67 6.75
CA GLY A 25 -11.80 -3.30 5.41
C GLY A 25 -11.92 -1.80 5.13
N MET A 26 -11.78 -0.95 6.16
CA MET A 26 -11.83 0.50 6.02
C MET A 26 -10.44 1.14 5.84
N ALA A 27 -9.37 0.36 6.00
CA ALA A 27 -8.00 0.84 5.87
C ALA A 27 -7.08 -0.19 5.22
N TYR A 28 -6.06 0.30 4.51
CA TYR A 28 -4.92 -0.51 4.08
C TYR A 28 -3.90 -0.63 5.22
N PRO A 29 -3.19 -1.76 5.32
CA PRO A 29 -1.97 -1.82 6.11
C PRO A 29 -0.87 -1.01 5.44
N THR A 30 -0.10 -0.27 6.23
CA THR A 30 1.19 0.31 5.81
C THR A 30 2.15 0.11 6.97
N PHE A 31 3.04 -0.88 6.83
CA PHE A 31 3.93 -1.26 7.91
C PHE A 31 5.26 -0.53 7.81
N TYR A 32 5.83 -0.24 8.98
CA TYR A 32 7.14 0.38 9.14
C TYR A 32 8.04 -0.51 9.99
N ARG A 33 9.37 -0.35 9.85
CA ARG A 33 10.36 -1.23 10.49
C ARG A 33 10.20 -1.37 12.01
N ASN A 34 9.74 -0.32 12.68
CA ASN A 34 9.58 -0.29 14.13
C ASN A 34 8.34 -1.04 14.64
N LEU A 35 7.43 -1.48 13.77
CA LEU A 35 6.28 -2.28 14.18
C LEU A 35 6.70 -3.71 14.49
N PHE A 36 6.46 -4.15 15.73
CA PHE A 36 6.71 -5.50 16.20
C PHE A 36 6.10 -6.58 15.30
N LEU A 37 6.82 -7.69 15.14
CA LEU A 37 6.48 -8.75 14.18
C LEU A 37 5.11 -9.38 14.44
N ASP A 38 4.79 -9.64 15.70
CA ASP A 38 3.53 -10.23 16.14
C ASP A 38 2.33 -9.30 15.86
N LEU A 39 2.47 -8.00 16.14
CA LEU A 39 1.48 -6.99 15.82
C LEU A 39 1.26 -6.90 14.30
N ARG A 40 2.34 -6.85 13.53
CA ARG A 40 2.31 -6.80 12.08
C ARG A 40 1.59 -8.03 11.51
N LYS A 41 1.93 -9.22 11.99
CA LYS A 41 1.29 -10.46 11.57
C LYS A 41 -0.21 -10.45 11.87
N ALA A 42 -0.61 -10.08 13.09
CA ALA A 42 -2.01 -10.01 13.46
C ALA A 42 -2.79 -9.00 12.60
N MET A 43 -2.20 -7.84 12.30
CA MET A 43 -2.79 -6.84 11.40
C MET A 43 -2.88 -7.35 9.95
N ALA A 44 -1.83 -7.99 9.43
CA ALA A 44 -1.82 -8.59 8.09
C ALA A 44 -2.90 -9.67 7.94
N ASP A 45 -3.01 -10.56 8.92
CA ASP A 45 -4.03 -11.62 8.94
C ASP A 45 -5.45 -11.03 8.94
N ALA A 46 -5.69 -9.94 9.68
CA ALA A 46 -6.97 -9.23 9.68
C ALA A 46 -7.32 -8.62 8.32
N VAL A 47 -6.34 -8.04 7.63
CA VAL A 47 -6.52 -7.44 6.29
C VAL A 47 -6.78 -8.52 5.25
N VAL A 48 -6.01 -9.61 5.25
CA VAL A 48 -6.23 -10.76 4.35
C VAL A 48 -7.63 -11.32 4.53
N HIS A 49 -8.10 -11.46 5.77
CA HIS A 49 -9.47 -11.90 6.05
C HIS A 49 -10.52 -10.91 5.53
N ALA A 50 -10.36 -9.61 5.79
CA ALA A 50 -11.28 -8.59 5.31
C ALA A 50 -11.34 -8.54 3.77
N ARG A 51 -10.19 -8.70 3.09
CA ARG A 51 -10.08 -8.79 1.62
C ARG A 51 -10.78 -10.02 1.09
N GLY A 52 -10.52 -11.19 1.67
CA GLY A 52 -11.20 -12.44 1.28
C GLY A 52 -12.72 -12.38 1.47
N ALA A 53 -13.18 -11.66 2.49
CA ALA A 53 -14.59 -11.42 2.75
C ALA A 53 -15.20 -10.23 1.99
N GLN A 54 -14.44 -9.57 1.10
CA GLN A 54 -14.89 -8.44 0.27
C GLN A 54 -15.54 -7.31 1.11
N LYS A 55 -14.94 -6.99 2.25
CA LYS A 55 -15.45 -5.93 3.15
C LYS A 55 -14.96 -4.54 2.73
N GLY A 56 -15.74 -3.51 3.03
CA GLY A 56 -15.32 -2.11 2.91
C GLY A 56 -14.74 -1.77 1.53
N LEU A 57 -13.46 -1.42 1.48
CA LEU A 57 -12.74 -1.00 0.28
C LEU A 57 -12.39 -2.15 -0.68
N TRP A 58 -12.33 -3.39 -0.20
CA TRP A 58 -11.78 -4.53 -0.94
C TRP A 58 -12.53 -4.92 -2.22
N PRO A 59 -13.87 -4.75 -2.36
CA PRO A 59 -14.56 -5.01 -3.62
C PRO A 59 -14.11 -4.14 -4.79
N LYS A 60 -13.55 -2.96 -4.50
CA LYS A 60 -13.07 -2.00 -5.51
C LYS A 60 -11.55 -1.89 -5.53
N ASP A 61 -10.84 -2.70 -4.73
CA ASP A 61 -9.38 -2.71 -4.67
C ASP A 61 -8.79 -3.26 -5.97
N VAL A 62 -8.02 -2.43 -6.65
CA VAL A 62 -7.29 -2.80 -7.87
C VAL A 62 -5.78 -2.73 -7.69
N THR A 63 -5.31 -2.68 -6.44
CA THR A 63 -3.88 -2.54 -6.12
C THR A 63 -3.01 -3.60 -6.80
N THR A 64 -3.42 -4.87 -6.80
CA THR A 64 -2.63 -5.98 -7.38
C THR A 64 -3.19 -6.50 -8.71
N THR A 65 -4.47 -6.25 -9.00
CA THR A 65 -5.10 -6.63 -10.27
C THR A 65 -4.82 -5.60 -11.38
N GLY A 66 -4.64 -4.33 -11.00
CA GLY A 66 -4.17 -3.24 -11.83
C GLY A 66 -5.22 -2.18 -12.13
N ALA A 67 -4.85 -0.94 -11.87
CA ALA A 67 -5.59 0.24 -12.30
C ALA A 67 -5.28 0.54 -13.77
N LYS A 68 -6.33 0.68 -14.59
CA LYS A 68 -6.25 0.92 -16.03
C LYS A 68 -6.58 2.37 -16.35
N HIS A 69 -6.06 2.87 -17.47
CA HIS A 69 -6.39 4.19 -18.02
C HIS A 69 -6.17 5.32 -17.00
N VAL A 70 -5.08 5.23 -16.25
CA VAL A 70 -4.84 6.13 -15.11
C VAL A 70 -4.52 7.54 -15.60
N ASP A 71 -5.43 8.44 -15.30
CA ASP A 71 -5.33 9.90 -15.37
C ASP A 71 -5.85 10.49 -14.04
N LEU A 72 -5.83 11.82 -13.88
CA LEU A 72 -6.22 12.43 -12.60
C LEU A 72 -7.70 12.20 -12.26
N ASP A 73 -8.56 12.17 -13.27
CA ASP A 73 -10.01 12.02 -13.08
C ASP A 73 -10.38 10.57 -12.71
N SER A 74 -9.84 9.58 -13.42
CA SER A 74 -10.04 8.15 -13.15
C SER A 74 -9.42 7.70 -11.83
N LEU A 75 -8.33 8.34 -11.39
CA LEU A 75 -7.72 8.04 -10.09
C LEU A 75 -8.66 8.42 -8.92
N THR A 76 -9.47 9.48 -9.09
CA THR A 76 -10.38 9.98 -8.05
C THR A 76 -11.81 9.43 -8.14
N GLY A 77 -12.11 8.66 -9.18
CA GLY A 77 -13.40 7.98 -9.37
C GLY A 77 -13.56 6.73 -8.51
N ASP A 78 -13.72 5.57 -9.16
CA ASP A 78 -14.16 4.33 -8.51
C ASP A 78 -13.05 3.33 -8.14
N SER A 79 -11.81 3.57 -8.55
CA SER A 79 -10.71 2.64 -8.28
C SER A 79 -10.13 2.87 -6.90
N VAL A 80 -10.07 1.81 -6.08
CA VAL A 80 -9.37 1.87 -4.80
C VAL A 80 -7.96 1.32 -4.98
N LEU A 81 -6.97 2.10 -4.54
CA LEU A 81 -5.56 1.78 -4.59
C LEU A 81 -4.92 1.96 -3.22
N MET A 82 -3.88 1.18 -2.95
CA MET A 82 -3.04 1.36 -1.78
C MET A 82 -2.51 2.82 -1.72
N PRO A 83 -2.62 3.53 -0.57
CA PRO A 83 -2.42 4.98 -0.51
C PRO A 83 -1.06 5.47 -1.03
N LYS A 84 0.03 4.71 -0.82
CA LYS A 84 1.37 5.10 -1.31
C LYS A 84 1.47 5.01 -2.83
N LEU A 85 0.87 3.98 -3.45
CA LEU A 85 0.80 3.88 -4.92
C LEU A 85 -0.05 5.02 -5.50
N PHE A 86 -1.24 5.25 -4.92
CA PHE A 86 -2.12 6.35 -5.31
C PHE A 86 -1.39 7.69 -5.27
N ARG A 87 -0.74 8.03 -4.14
CA ARG A 87 -0.03 9.30 -3.98
C ARG A 87 1.09 9.47 -5.00
N ARG A 88 1.84 8.39 -5.29
CA ARG A 88 2.92 8.46 -6.28
C ARG A 88 2.40 8.67 -7.70
N LEU A 89 1.31 8.01 -8.06
CA LEU A 89 0.64 8.20 -9.34
C LEU A 89 0.11 9.62 -9.48
N ALA A 90 -0.63 10.12 -8.49
CA ALA A 90 -1.14 11.49 -8.48
C ALA A 90 -0.01 12.51 -8.62
N ASP A 91 1.04 12.40 -7.80
CA ASP A 91 2.22 13.27 -7.87
C ASP A 91 2.85 13.25 -9.28
N TYR A 92 3.01 12.07 -9.88
CA TYR A 92 3.61 11.92 -11.21
C TYR A 92 2.75 12.55 -12.31
N LEU A 93 1.44 12.30 -12.29
CA LEU A 93 0.51 12.87 -13.26
C LEU A 93 0.49 14.40 -13.19
N ILE A 94 0.52 14.97 -11.98
CA ILE A 94 0.61 16.43 -11.78
C ILE A 94 1.92 16.98 -12.36
N LEU A 95 3.05 16.29 -12.12
CA LEU A 95 4.35 16.70 -12.65
C LEU A 95 4.47 16.59 -14.18
N ASN A 96 3.63 15.77 -14.80
CA ASN A 96 3.61 15.53 -16.25
C ASN A 96 2.50 16.34 -16.95
N ASP A 97 2.12 17.49 -16.40
CA ASP A 97 1.06 18.38 -16.90
C ASP A 97 -0.29 17.66 -17.17
N GLY A 98 -0.61 16.64 -16.36
CA GLY A 98 -1.83 15.83 -16.52
C GLY A 98 -1.77 14.79 -17.64
N SER A 99 -0.64 14.63 -18.33
CA SER A 99 -0.47 13.58 -19.33
C SER A 99 -0.60 12.19 -18.72
N SER A 100 -1.47 11.38 -19.31
CA SER A 100 -1.79 10.03 -18.85
C SER A 100 -0.68 9.00 -19.10
N SER A 101 0.40 9.36 -19.80
CA SER A 101 1.48 8.41 -20.11
C SER A 101 2.29 8.01 -18.87
N LEU A 102 2.26 6.71 -18.53
CA LEU A 102 3.06 6.14 -17.44
C LEU A 102 4.47 5.65 -17.85
N ALA A 103 4.92 5.95 -19.08
CA ALA A 103 6.23 5.48 -19.57
C ALA A 103 7.42 5.91 -18.68
N GLY A 104 7.35 7.11 -18.10
CA GLY A 104 8.36 7.64 -17.18
C GLY A 104 8.14 7.26 -15.71
N PHE A 105 7.03 6.60 -15.37
CA PHE A 105 6.60 6.47 -13.98
C PHE A 105 7.58 5.65 -13.13
N ARG A 106 8.12 4.55 -13.64
CA ARG A 106 9.11 3.74 -12.91
C ARG A 106 10.38 4.53 -12.62
N ALA A 107 10.92 5.25 -13.61
CA ALA A 107 12.10 6.09 -13.43
C ALA A 107 11.85 7.20 -12.39
N TYR A 108 10.64 7.77 -12.39
CA TYR A 108 10.21 8.72 -11.37
C TYR A 108 10.18 8.10 -9.95
N LEU A 109 9.70 6.86 -9.79
CA LEU A 109 9.67 6.19 -8.49
C LEU A 109 11.07 5.95 -7.91
N GLU A 110 12.04 5.59 -8.76
CA GLU A 110 13.43 5.38 -8.33
C GLU A 110 14.07 6.65 -7.75
N GLN A 111 13.62 7.84 -8.16
CA GLN A 111 14.12 9.12 -7.63
C GLN A 111 13.52 9.50 -6.26
N ARG A 112 12.44 8.84 -5.81
CA ARG A 112 11.72 9.20 -4.57
C ARG A 112 12.27 8.54 -3.30
N ASP A 113 13.28 7.68 -3.46
CA ASP A 113 13.97 6.93 -2.40
C ASP A 113 13.01 6.29 -1.38
N ASP A 114 11.91 5.73 -1.87
CA ASP A 114 10.96 5.00 -1.04
C ASP A 114 11.47 3.58 -0.80
N ARG A 115 12.38 3.43 0.16
CA ARG A 115 12.95 2.14 0.55
C ARG A 115 11.93 1.26 1.27
N LEU A 116 11.98 -0.04 1.00
CA LEU A 116 11.16 -1.05 1.62
C LEU A 116 11.88 -2.40 1.74
N PHE A 117 11.34 -3.25 2.61
CA PHE A 117 11.67 -4.65 2.78
C PHE A 117 10.48 -5.51 2.40
N ILE A 118 10.71 -6.54 1.57
CA ILE A 118 9.71 -7.54 1.18
C ILE A 118 9.86 -8.73 2.11
N ILE A 119 8.83 -9.02 2.91
CA ILE A 119 8.93 -10.03 3.99
C ILE A 119 9.13 -11.43 3.40
N SER A 120 8.35 -11.80 2.37
CA SER A 120 8.37 -13.13 1.77
C SER A 120 9.69 -13.52 1.12
N THR A 121 10.46 -12.55 0.60
CA THR A 121 11.73 -12.80 -0.11
C THR A 121 12.96 -12.41 0.69
N GLY A 122 12.81 -11.66 1.79
CA GLY A 122 13.92 -11.11 2.55
C GLY A 122 14.66 -9.99 1.81
N GLN A 123 14.09 -9.42 0.75
CA GLN A 123 14.75 -8.44 -0.10
C GLN A 123 14.53 -7.01 0.41
N SER A 124 15.61 -6.23 0.54
CA SER A 124 15.56 -4.78 0.71
C SER A 124 15.68 -4.08 -0.65
N THR A 125 14.70 -3.27 -1.04
CA THR A 125 14.66 -2.63 -2.36
C THR A 125 13.93 -1.29 -2.33
N GLY A 126 13.80 -0.62 -3.49
CA GLY A 126 12.98 0.56 -3.68
C GLY A 126 11.54 0.22 -4.08
N PHE A 127 10.60 1.11 -3.79
CA PHE A 127 9.19 0.93 -4.13
C PHE A 127 8.94 0.70 -5.63
N GLY A 128 9.76 1.27 -6.52
CA GLY A 128 9.68 1.04 -7.97
C GLY A 128 9.94 -0.42 -8.40
N THR A 129 10.52 -1.25 -7.54
CA THR A 129 10.73 -2.69 -7.80
C THR A 129 9.43 -3.48 -7.68
N VAL A 130 8.51 -3.07 -6.81
CA VAL A 130 7.22 -3.75 -6.61
C VAL A 130 6.08 -3.13 -7.41
N VAL A 131 6.38 -2.15 -8.27
CA VAL A 131 5.42 -1.51 -9.17
C VAL A 131 5.66 -2.00 -10.60
N ASP A 132 4.59 -2.55 -11.19
CA ASP A 132 4.55 -2.91 -12.61
C ASP A 132 3.72 -1.90 -13.39
N VAL A 133 4.23 -1.51 -14.56
CA VAL A 133 3.52 -0.71 -15.56
C VAL A 133 3.51 -1.50 -16.85
N SER A 134 2.33 -1.93 -17.28
CA SER A 134 2.16 -2.83 -18.43
C SER A 134 0.94 -2.45 -19.26
N ASN A 135 0.79 -3.08 -20.43
CA ASN A 135 -0.37 -2.93 -21.31
C ASN A 135 -0.71 -1.48 -21.67
N GLY A 136 0.32 -0.69 -21.99
CA GLY A 136 0.20 0.70 -22.44
C GLY A 136 -0.07 1.72 -21.32
N ASN A 137 -0.89 1.39 -20.32
CA ASN A 137 -1.17 2.29 -19.19
C ASN A 137 -1.85 1.63 -17.97
N THR A 138 -1.51 0.37 -17.68
CA THR A 138 -1.99 -0.32 -16.48
C THR A 138 -0.91 -0.33 -15.42
N VAL A 139 -1.25 0.05 -14.19
CA VAL A 139 -0.31 0.05 -13.05
C VAL A 139 -0.82 -0.83 -11.93
N LYS A 140 0.08 -1.63 -11.34
CA LYS A 140 -0.23 -2.51 -10.20
C LYS A 140 0.97 -2.69 -9.28
N LEU A 141 0.71 -3.15 -8.06
CA LEU A 141 1.73 -3.79 -7.23
C LEU A 141 1.88 -5.26 -7.60
N THR A 142 3.13 -5.72 -7.67
CA THR A 142 3.46 -7.15 -7.84
C THR A 142 3.49 -7.91 -6.52
N THR A 143 3.49 -7.17 -5.41
CA THR A 143 3.55 -7.69 -4.04
C THR A 143 2.40 -7.10 -3.22
N PRO A 144 1.65 -7.90 -2.45
CA PRO A 144 0.53 -7.40 -1.66
C PRO A 144 1.00 -6.44 -0.56
N PRO A 145 0.21 -5.41 -0.18
CA PRO A 145 0.60 -4.42 0.83
C PRO A 145 1.05 -5.00 2.19
N GLU A 146 0.46 -6.14 2.59
CA GLU A 146 0.80 -6.84 3.84
C GLU A 146 2.24 -7.37 3.89
N ASP A 147 2.85 -7.61 2.74
CA ASP A 147 4.19 -8.16 2.58
C ASP A 147 5.26 -7.08 2.45
N LEU A 148 4.85 -5.80 2.52
CA LEU A 148 5.72 -4.64 2.37
C LEU A 148 5.92 -3.92 3.71
N VAL A 149 7.19 -3.67 4.04
CA VAL A 149 7.59 -2.88 5.22
C VAL A 149 8.42 -1.70 4.74
N PHE A 150 7.94 -0.49 4.96
CA PHE A 150 8.63 0.71 4.52
C PHE A 150 9.61 1.21 5.57
N ASP A 151 10.64 1.88 5.07
CA ASP A 151 11.52 2.68 5.92
C ASP A 151 10.77 3.94 6.38
N GLU A 152 11.04 4.37 7.60
CA GLU A 152 10.56 5.67 8.11
C GLU A 152 11.25 6.81 7.35
N LYS A 153 10.57 7.95 7.24
CA LYS A 153 11.12 9.19 6.70
C LYS A 153 11.35 10.19 7.81
#